data_AF-C5BTV1-F1
#
_entry.id   AF-C5BTV1-F1
#
_cell.length_a   1.000
_cell.length_b   1.000
_cell.length_c   1.000
_cell.angle_alpha   90.00
_cell.angle_beta   90.00
_cell.angle_gamma   90.00
#
_symmetry.space_group_name_H-M   'P 1'
#
loop_
_entity.id
_entity.type
_entity.pdbx_description
1 polymer ?
#
loop_
_entity_poly.entity_id
_entity_poly.type
_entity_poly.pdbx_seq_one_letter_code
_entity_poly.pdbx_strand_id
1 'polypeptide(L)' 'MVFGTQLHNMLCPYCGEPIEILLDLSEAEQEFIEDCQVCCRPIQFSVSVDEVGEPQVRAISENDTW' A
#
# COMPACT_ATOMS: atom_id res chain seq x y z
N MET A 1 -15.02 14.54 5.79
CA MET A 1 -14.09 14.30 6.91
C MET A 1 -13.63 12.87 6.76
N VAL A 2 -12.60 12.64 5.95
CA VAL A 2 -12.04 11.29 5.73
C VAL A 2 -10.73 11.28 6.50
N PHE A 3 -10.83 11.13 7.83
CA PHE A 3 -9.68 10.99 8.73
C PHE A 3 -9.82 9.63 9.38
N GLY A 4 -9.32 8.59 8.72
CA GLY A 4 -9.46 7.22 9.18
C GLY A 4 -8.84 6.21 8.25
N THR A 5 -8.95 4.95 8.66
CA THR A 5 -8.34 3.83 7.95
C THR A 5 -9.27 3.31 6.83
N GLN A 6 -8.74 3.14 5.63
CA GLN A 6 -9.46 2.67 4.45
C GLN A 6 -8.88 1.37 3.92
N LEU A 7 -9.75 0.42 3.55
CA LEU A 7 -9.33 -0.79 2.82
C LEU A 7 -9.14 -0.47 1.34
N HIS A 8 -8.00 -0.88 0.79
CA HIS A 8 -7.65 -0.71 -0.60
C HIS A 8 -7.31 -2.05 -1.23
N ASN A 9 -7.86 -2.31 -2.41
CA ASN A 9 -7.67 -3.56 -3.14
C ASN A 9 -6.69 -3.36 -4.29
N MET A 10 -5.67 -4.23 -4.37
CA MET A 10 -4.70 -4.19 -5.45
C MET A 10 -4.13 -5.58 -5.75
N LEU A 11 -3.29 -5.68 -6.79
CA LEU A 11 -2.63 -6.93 -7.14
C LEU A 11 -1.23 -6.98 -6.53
N CYS A 12 -0.88 -8.11 -5.94
CA CYS A 12 0.45 -8.36 -5.42
C CYS A 12 1.49 -8.25 -6.56
N PRO A 13 2.55 -7.43 -6.41
CA PRO A 13 3.58 -7.26 -7.45
C PRO A 13 4.42 -8.53 -7.67
N TYR A 14 4.30 -9.52 -6.78
CA TYR A 14 5.06 -10.77 -6.86
C TYR A 14 4.31 -11.91 -7.52
N CYS A 15 3.13 -12.26 -7.02
CA CYS A 15 2.34 -13.40 -7.52
C CYS A 15 1.17 -12.99 -8.40
N GLY A 16 0.81 -11.70 -8.45
CA GLY A 16 -0.33 -11.19 -9.22
C GLY A 16 -1.70 -11.46 -8.59
N GLU A 17 -1.75 -12.05 -7.40
CA GLU A 17 -3.01 -12.32 -6.69
C GLU A 17 -3.60 -11.04 -6.08
N PRO A 18 -4.94 -10.93 -6.00
CA PRO A 18 -5.59 -9.81 -5.32
C PRO A 18 -5.29 -9.84 -3.82
N ILE A 19 -4.88 -8.69 -3.30
CA ILE A 19 -4.62 -8.45 -1.88
C ILE A 19 -5.39 -7.22 -1.42
N GLU A 20 -5.74 -7.20 -0.15
CA GLU A 20 -6.35 -6.05 0.51
C GLU A 20 -5.35 -5.49 1.52
N ILE A 21 -5.15 -4.17 1.49
CA ILE A 21 -4.29 -3.44 2.41
C ILE A 21 -5.09 -2.39 3.15
N LEU A 22 -4.65 -2.08 4.37
CA LEU A 22 -5.29 -1.11 5.23
C LEU A 22 -4.47 0.18 5.23
N LEU A 23 -5.02 1.27 4.70
CA LEU A 23 -4.38 2.57 4.55
C LEU A 23 -4.82 3.52 5.64
N ASP A 24 -3.89 4.13 6.38
CA ASP A 24 -4.23 5.19 7.33
C ASP A 24 -4.18 6.57 6.66
N LEU A 25 -5.33 7.13 6.32
CA LEU A 25 -5.39 8.46 5.69
C LEU A 25 -5.35 9.61 6.71
N SER A 26 -5.02 9.33 7.97
CA SER A 26 -4.73 10.37 8.96
C SER A 26 -3.34 10.98 8.81
N GLU A 27 -2.42 10.26 8.16
CA GLU A 27 -1.07 10.73 7.82
C GLU A 27 -0.99 11.14 6.34
N ALA A 28 -0.28 12.23 6.05
CA ALA A 28 -0.12 12.74 4.69
C ALA A 28 0.79 11.83 3.85
N GLU A 29 1.79 11.22 4.48
CA GLU A 29 2.75 10.30 3.87
C GLU A 29 2.99 9.16 4.86
N GLN A 30 2.98 7.93 4.35
CA GLN A 30 3.17 6.72 5.15
C GLN A 30 3.95 5.69 4.33
N GLU A 31 4.90 5.04 4.99
CA GLU A 31 5.65 3.92 4.43
C GLU A 31 5.66 2.77 5.41
N PHE A 32 5.26 1.59 4.93
CA PHE A 32 5.21 0.38 5.73
C PHE A 32 5.44 -0.85 4.87
N ILE A 33 5.76 -1.97 5.52
CA ILE A 33 5.96 -3.26 4.87
C ILE A 33 4.88 -4.21 5.37
N GLU A 34 4.16 -4.83 4.43
CA GLU A 34 3.25 -5.93 4.73
C GLU A 34 3.54 -7.12 3.81
N ASP A 35 3.33 -8.33 4.34
CA ASP A 35 3.51 -9.55 3.57
C ASP A 35 2.26 -9.84 2.71
N CYS A 36 2.48 -10.30 1.49
CA CYS A 36 1.40 -10.82 0.67
C CYS A 36 0.71 -12.01 1.38
N GLN A 37 -0.61 -11.93 1.59
CA GLN A 37 -1.41 -12.98 2.22
C GLN A 37 -1.44 -14.31 1.45
N VAL A 38 -0.96 -14.33 0.20
CA VAL A 38 -0.95 -15.52 -0.66
C VAL A 38 0.44 -16.11 -0.82
N CYS A 39 1.45 -15.29 -1.16
CA CYS A 39 2.82 -15.77 -1.42
C CYS A 39 3.82 -15.47 -0.29
N CYS A 40 3.39 -14.84 0.81
CA CYS A 40 4.21 -14.51 1.98
C CYS A 40 5.50 -13.74 1.64
N ARG A 41 5.46 -12.89 0.61
CA ARG A 41 6.60 -12.03 0.25
C ARG A 41 6.38 -10.62 0.78
N PRO A 42 7.42 -9.97 1.32
CA PRO A 42 7.32 -8.62 1.86
C PRO A 42 7.14 -7.61 0.73
N ILE A 43 6.06 -6.83 0.79
CA ILE A 43 5.76 -5.73 -0.13
C ILE A 43 5.94 -4.43 0.64
N GLN A 44 6.74 -3.51 0.10
CA GLN A 44 6.84 -2.17 0.64
C GLN A 44 5.73 -1.30 0.03
N PHE A 45 4.93 -0.68 0.89
CA PHE A 45 3.90 0.26 0.50
C PHE A 45 4.35 1.67 0.81
N SER A 46 4.22 2.56 -0.18
CA SER A 46 4.39 4.00 -0.03
C SER A 46 3.07 4.67 -0.39
N VAL A 47 2.52 5.42 0.55
CA VAL A 47 1.20 6.04 0.43
C VAL A 47 1.34 7.53 0.68
N SER A 48 0.83 8.33 -0.24
CA SER A 48 0.76 9.78 -0.10
C SER A 48 -0.63 10.29 -0.41
N VAL A 49 -1.10 11.27 0.35
CA VAL A 49 -2.40 11.92 0.12
C VAL A 49 -2.14 13.24 -0.57
N ASP A 50 -2.76 13.45 -1.73
CA ASP A 50 -2.60 14.70 -2.48
C ASP A 50 -3.40 15.86 -1.86
N GLU A 51 -3.22 17.08 -2.41
CA GLU A 51 -3.90 18.29 -1.91
C GLU A 51 -5.44 18.24 -2.05
N VAL A 52 -5.97 17.32 -2.86
CA VAL A 52 -7.40 17.08 -3.04
C VAL A 52 -7.94 15.97 -2.12
N GLY A 53 -7.07 15.27 -1.40
CA GLY A 53 -7.42 14.22 -0.45
C GLY A 53 -7.48 12.83 -1.06
N GLU A 54 -6.97 12.63 -2.28
CA GLU A 54 -6.94 11.33 -2.95
C GLU A 54 -5.65 10.58 -2.56
N PRO A 55 -5.75 9.34 -2.05
CA PRO A 55 -4.59 8.54 -1.71
C PRO A 55 -3.92 7.94 -2.95
N GLN A 56 -2.63 8.20 -3.09
CA GLN A 56 -1.74 7.57 -4.06
C GLN A 56 -0.98 6.44 -3.37
N VAL A 57 -1.18 5.20 -3.83
CA VAL A 57 -0.56 4.01 -3.26
C VAL A 57 0.42 3.42 -4.25
N ARG A 58 1.64 3.12 -3.81
CA ARG A 58 2.64 2.38 -4.58
C ARG A 58 3.04 1.14 -3.81
N ALA A 59 2.94 -0.02 -4.47
CA ALA A 59 3.53 -1.27 -3.98
C ALA A 59 4.86 -1.50 -4.70
N ILE A 60 5.92 -1.60 -3.93
CA ILE A 60 7.29 -1.80 -4.37
C ILE A 60 7.73 -3.18 -3.89
N SER A 61 8.27 -3.97 -4.81
CA SER A 61 8.99 -5.18 -4.43
C SER A 61 10.37 -4.84 -3.89
N GLU A 62 10.80 -5.45 -2.79
CA GLU A 62 12.14 -5.29 -2.20
C GLU A 62 13.27 -5.52 -3.22
N ASN A 63 12.99 -6.32 -4.26
CA ASN A 63 13.92 -6.67 -5.32
C ASN A 63 14.10 -5.59 -6.42
N ASP A 64 13.48 -4.42 -6.29
CA ASP A 64 13.63 -3.29 -7.24
C ASP A 64 14.69 -2.27 -6.79
N THR A 65 15.47 -2.60 -5.75
CA THR A 65 16.58 -1.76 -5.27
C THR A 65 17.85 -2.11 -6.06
N TRP A 66 18.25 -1.24 -6.98
CA TRP A 66 19.50 -1.33 -7.75
C TRP A 66 20.73 -0.87 -6.96
#